data_AF-A0AAV4BNL3-F1
#
_entry.id   AF-A0AAV4BNL3-F1
#
_cell.length_a   1.000
_cell.length_b   1.000
_cell.length_c   1.000
_cell.angle_alpha   90.00
_cell.angle_beta   90.00
_cell.angle_gamma   90.00
#
_symmetry.space_group_name_H-M   'P 1'
#
loop_
_entity.id
_entity.type
_entity.pdbx_description
1 polymer ?
#
loop_
_entity_poly.entity_id
_entity_poly.type
_entity_poly.pdbx_seq_one_letter_code
_entity_poly.pdbx_strand_id
1 'polypeptide(L)'
;MEQFDDIGPSVVLASPGMMQSGLSRELFEGWCTDKRNGCIIAGYCVEGTLAKHILSEPNEIVSLGGQKLPLKCSVDYISFSAHADYKQTSEFLRELKPAHVVTQVTAEVQNFGVFFVEIEHEQEAK
;
A
#
# COMPACT_ATOMS: atom_id res chain seq x y z
N MET A 1 -26.20 11.32 4.10
CA MET A 1 -24.82 11.86 4.05
C MET A 1 -24.87 13.24 4.66
N GLU A 2 -24.53 13.34 5.95
CA GLU A 2 -24.47 14.61 6.66
C GLU A 2 -23.31 15.45 6.09
N GLN A 3 -23.69 16.51 5.39
CA GLN A 3 -23.02 17.82 5.27
C GLN A 3 -21.48 17.82 5.25
N PHE A 4 -20.88 17.30 4.18
CA PHE A 4 -19.53 17.69 3.78
C PHE A 4 -19.62 18.70 2.64
N ASP A 5 -19.33 19.96 2.93
CA ASP A 5 -19.19 21.00 1.92
C ASP A 5 -17.73 21.00 1.43
N ASP A 6 -17.52 20.49 0.22
CA ASP A 6 -16.20 20.44 -0.44
C ASP A 6 -15.80 21.84 -0.96
N ILE A 7 -15.65 22.79 -0.03
CA ILE A 7 -15.32 24.19 -0.31
C ILE A 7 -13.90 24.48 0.16
N GLY A 8 -12.96 24.45 -0.79
CA GLY A 8 -11.55 24.77 -0.56
C GLY A 8 -10.68 23.53 -0.33
N PRO A 9 -9.37 23.72 -0.07
CA PRO A 9 -8.45 22.61 0.16
C PRO A 9 -8.77 21.89 1.47
N SER A 10 -9.04 20.59 1.39
CA SER A 10 -9.36 19.74 2.53
C SER A 10 -8.49 18.48 2.53
N VAL A 11 -8.33 17.86 3.71
CA VAL A 11 -7.67 16.56 3.88
C VAL A 11 -8.67 15.62 4.51
N VAL A 12 -8.98 14.52 3.82
CA VAL A 12 -9.96 13.54 4.29
C VAL A 12 -9.30 12.19 4.46
N LEU A 13 -9.41 11.64 5.66
CA LEU A 13 -9.02 10.28 5.99
C LEU A 13 -10.25 9.39 5.86
N ALA A 14 -10.28 8.57 4.81
CA ALA A 14 -11.41 7.70 4.51
C ALA A 14 -11.01 6.23 4.52
N SER A 15 -11.93 5.39 5.03
CA SER A 15 -11.82 3.95 4.96
C SER A 15 -12.70 3.39 3.83
N PRO A 16 -12.45 2.16 3.36
CA PRO A 16 -11.29 1.30 3.59
C PRO A 16 -10.04 1.72 2.79
N GLY A 17 -8.84 1.51 3.34
CA GLY A 17 -7.57 1.96 2.70
C GLY A 17 -7.23 1.33 1.34
N MET A 18 -7.89 0.22 0.96
CA MET A 18 -7.72 -0.42 -0.35
C MET A 18 -8.67 0.11 -1.43
N MET A 19 -9.57 1.05 -1.07
CA MET A 19 -10.51 1.73 -1.99
C MET A 19 -11.37 0.80 -2.85
N GLN A 20 -11.68 -0.39 -2.33
CA GLN A 20 -12.53 -1.36 -3.02
C GLN A 20 -13.99 -0.92 -3.06
N SER A 21 -14.46 -0.26 -2.00
CA SER A 21 -15.84 0.19 -1.84
C SER A 21 -15.91 1.26 -0.74
N GLY A 22 -17.09 1.81 -0.47
CA GLY A 22 -17.32 2.75 0.63
C GLY A 22 -16.81 4.17 0.36
N LEU A 23 -16.66 4.95 1.44
CA LEU A 23 -16.43 6.39 1.36
C LEU A 23 -15.10 6.75 0.66
N SER A 24 -14.03 6.01 0.91
CA SER A 24 -12.74 6.24 0.24
C SER A 24 -12.86 6.14 -1.29
N ARG A 25 -13.67 5.21 -1.79
CA ARG A 25 -13.88 5.00 -3.22
C ARG A 25 -14.74 6.10 -3.83
N GLU A 26 -15.82 6.50 -3.15
CA GLU A 26 -16.71 7.58 -3.60
C GLU A 26 -15.97 8.93 -3.69
N LEU A 27 -15.17 9.26 -2.67
CA LEU A 27 -14.34 10.47 -2.68
C LEU A 27 -13.27 10.41 -3.79
N PHE A 28 -12.61 9.27 -3.95
CA PHE A 28 -11.60 9.11 -4.98
C PHE A 28 -12.18 9.28 -6.39
N GLU A 29 -13.34 8.69 -6.68
CA GLU A 29 -14.01 8.84 -7.99
C GLU A 29 -14.37 10.30 -8.27
N GLY A 30 -14.87 11.04 -7.27
CA GLY A 30 -15.17 12.47 -7.40
C GLY A 30 -13.93 13.34 -7.64
N TRP A 31 -12.81 12.99 -7.00
CA TRP A 31 -11.61 13.83 -6.99
C TRP A 31 -10.55 13.44 -8.02
N CYS A 32 -10.57 12.21 -8.55
CA CYS A 32 -9.54 11.69 -9.44
C CYS A 32 -9.37 12.48 -10.74
N THR A 33 -10.40 13.20 -11.18
CA THR A 33 -10.43 13.93 -12.45
C THR A 33 -9.76 15.31 -12.40
N ASP A 34 -9.43 15.82 -11.21
CA ASP A 34 -8.75 17.10 -11.03
C ASP A 34 -7.29 16.89 -10.61
N LYS A 35 -6.37 17.53 -11.33
CA LYS A 35 -4.92 17.49 -11.08
C LYS A 35 -4.48 18.23 -9.82
N ARG A 36 -5.35 19.05 -9.23
CA ARG A 36 -5.08 19.73 -7.96
C ARG A 36 -5.26 18.82 -6.76
N ASN A 37 -5.96 17.71 -6.95
CA ASN A 37 -6.20 16.72 -5.92
C ASN A 37 -5.05 15.70 -5.90
N GLY A 38 -4.85 15.08 -4.75
CA GLY A 38 -3.86 14.03 -4.55
C GLY A 38 -4.41 12.94 -3.65
N CYS A 39 -3.99 11.69 -3.90
CA CYS A 39 -4.29 10.53 -3.10
C CYS A 39 -2.99 9.98 -2.52
N ILE A 40 -2.92 9.86 -1.20
CA ILE A 40 -1.77 9.28 -0.50
C ILE A 40 -2.16 7.90 0.01
N ILE A 41 -1.45 6.88 -0.44
CA ILE A 41 -1.60 5.51 0.03
C ILE A 41 -0.59 5.27 1.14
N ALA A 42 -1.10 5.16 2.37
CA ALA A 42 -0.28 5.04 3.57
C ALA A 42 0.08 3.59 3.97
N GLY A 43 -0.53 2.59 3.34
CA GLY A 43 -0.46 1.19 3.76
C GLY A 43 -0.27 0.22 2.59
N TYR A 44 0.09 -1.02 2.93
CA TYR A 44 0.30 -2.07 1.92
C TYR A 44 -0.98 -2.34 1.13
N CYS A 45 -0.84 -2.37 -0.20
CA CYS A 45 -1.93 -2.65 -1.11
C CYS A 45 -1.78 -4.04 -1.72
N VAL A 46 -2.85 -4.82 -1.61
CA VAL A 46 -2.91 -6.17 -2.18
C VAL A 46 -3.13 -6.10 -3.69
N GLU A 47 -2.50 -7.00 -4.43
CA GLU A 47 -2.77 -7.26 -5.85
C GLU A 47 -4.28 -7.41 -6.12
N GLY A 48 -4.73 -6.87 -7.26
CA GLY A 48 -6.15 -6.85 -7.64
C GLY A 48 -7.02 -5.79 -6.92
N THR A 49 -6.42 -4.94 -6.08
CA THR A 49 -7.13 -3.78 -5.49
C THR A 49 -7.02 -2.52 -6.34
N LEU A 50 -8.02 -1.64 -6.23
CA LEU A 50 -7.94 -0.33 -6.90
C LEU A 50 -6.71 0.43 -6.42
N ALA A 51 -6.43 0.40 -5.12
CA ALA A 51 -5.27 1.07 -4.55
C ALA A 51 -3.95 0.60 -5.20
N LYS A 52 -3.76 -0.72 -5.41
CA LYS A 52 -2.59 -1.23 -6.15
C LYS A 52 -2.61 -0.81 -7.62
N HIS A 53 -3.79 -0.78 -8.26
CA HIS A 53 -3.92 -0.42 -9.67
C HIS A 53 -3.53 1.06 -9.94
N ILE A 54 -3.93 1.98 -9.06
CA ILE A 54 -3.64 3.41 -9.24
C ILE A 54 -2.18 3.77 -8.99
N LEU A 55 -1.44 2.95 -8.23
CA LEU A 55 0.00 3.11 -8.05
C LEU A 55 0.79 2.90 -9.35
N SER A 56 0.21 2.20 -10.32
CA SER A 56 0.80 2.05 -11.66
C SER A 56 0.51 3.25 -12.57
N GLU A 57 -0.10 4.32 -12.05
CA GLU A 57 -0.48 5.54 -12.77
C GLU A 57 -1.22 5.28 -14.10
N PRO A 58 -2.36 4.54 -14.08
CA PRO A 58 -3.13 4.30 -15.29
C PRO A 58 -3.75 5.61 -15.80
N ASN A 59 -3.93 5.74 -17.12
CA ASN A 59 -4.59 6.92 -17.71
C ASN A 59 -6.08 7.02 -17.30
N GLU A 60 -6.72 5.90 -17.03
CA GLU A 60 -8.15 5.80 -16.70
C GLU A 60 -8.38 4.78 -15.59
N ILE A 61 -9.35 5.05 -14.71
CA ILE A 61 -9.86 4.12 -13.70
C ILE A 61 -11.30 3.73 -14.02
N VAL A 62 -11.73 2.56 -13.55
CA VAL A 62 -13.13 2.13 -13.65
C VAL A 62 -13.84 2.44 -12.34
N SER A 63 -14.89 3.25 -12.38
CA SER A 63 -15.76 3.53 -11.24
C SER A 63 -16.56 2.29 -10.82
N LEU A 64 -17.12 2.29 -9.61
CA LEU A 64 -18.05 1.25 -9.15
C LEU A 64 -19.28 1.12 -10.06
N GLY A 65 -19.70 2.23 -10.68
CA GLY A 65 -20.79 2.26 -11.66
C GLY A 65 -20.41 1.78 -13.07
N GLY A 66 -19.16 1.32 -13.28
CA GLY A 66 -18.66 0.84 -14.57
C GLY A 66 -18.26 1.93 -15.57
N GLN A 67 -18.34 3.21 -15.18
CA GLN A 67 -17.87 4.33 -15.99
C GLN A 67 -16.35 4.45 -15.91
N LYS A 68 -15.70 4.81 -17.03
CA LYS A 68 -14.27 5.11 -17.06
C LYS A 68 -14.04 6.58 -16.72
N LEU A 69 -13.20 6.83 -15.72
CA LEU A 69 -12.84 8.18 -15.27
C LEU A 69 -11.34 8.42 -15.55
N PRO A 70 -10.96 9.59 -16.09
CA PRO A 70 -9.56 9.91 -16.31
C PRO A 70 -8.86 10.16 -14.97
N LEU A 71 -7.72 9.49 -14.75
CA LEU A 71 -6.88 9.73 -13.56
C LEU A 71 -5.96 10.91 -13.84
N LYS A 72 -6.22 12.05 -13.19
CA LYS A 72 -5.40 13.27 -13.29
C LYS A 72 -4.80 13.70 -11.96
N CYS A 73 -5.34 13.23 -10.83
CA CYS A 73 -4.79 13.50 -9.51
C CYS A 73 -3.42 12.84 -9.33
N SER A 74 -2.60 13.38 -8.42
CA SER A 74 -1.35 12.73 -8.03
C SER A 74 -1.63 11.53 -7.13
N VAL A 75 -0.87 10.45 -7.29
CA VAL A 75 -0.95 9.28 -6.43
C VAL A 75 0.43 9.02 -5.83
N ASP A 76 0.52 9.13 -4.51
CA ASP A 76 1.78 8.95 -3.78
C ASP A 76 1.68 7.77 -2.82
N TYR A 77 2.73 6.94 -2.76
CA TYR A 77 2.84 5.84 -1.81
C TYR A 77 3.83 6.18 -0.70
N ILE A 78 3.33 6.27 0.53
CA ILE A 78 4.17 6.51 1.72
C ILE A 78 3.87 5.39 2.70
N SER A 79 4.76 4.40 2.78
CA SER A 79 4.56 3.26 3.69
C SER A 79 4.76 3.69 5.14
N PHE A 80 3.67 3.73 5.91
CA PHE A 80 3.70 3.76 7.38
C PHE A 80 3.60 2.35 7.96
N SER A 81 4.17 1.36 7.27
CA SER A 81 4.18 0.00 7.79
C SER A 81 5.08 -0.09 9.02
N ALA A 82 4.48 -0.43 10.17
CA ALA A 82 5.20 -0.76 11.40
C ALA A 82 5.81 -2.18 11.34
N HIS A 83 6.12 -2.67 10.13
CA HIS A 83 6.77 -3.96 9.95
C HIS A 83 8.26 -3.80 10.20
N ALA A 84 8.86 -4.80 10.85
CA ALA A 84 10.29 -4.83 11.04
C ALA A 84 10.99 -4.84 9.69
N ASP A 85 11.95 -3.94 9.52
CA ASP A 85 12.79 -3.94 8.32
C ASP A 85 13.78 -5.11 8.36
N TYR A 86 14.50 -5.30 7.25
CA TYR A 86 15.53 -6.34 7.15
C TYR A 86 16.55 -6.23 8.29
N LYS A 87 17.02 -5.01 8.59
CA LYS A 87 18.06 -4.78 9.58
C LYS A 87 17.60 -5.17 10.98
N GLN A 88 16.41 -4.76 11.39
CA GLN A 88 15.82 -5.11 12.66
C GLN A 88 15.62 -6.61 12.80
N THR A 89 15.19 -7.28 11.72
CA THR A 89 14.97 -8.73 11.74
C THR A 89 16.28 -9.52 11.74
N SER A 90 17.28 -9.11 10.95
CA SER A 90 18.63 -9.70 10.94
C SER A 90 19.33 -9.53 12.29
N GLU A 91 19.28 -8.33 12.89
CA GLU A 91 19.86 -8.10 14.22
C GLU A 91 19.21 -9.00 15.29
N PHE A 92 17.88 -9.12 15.26
CA PHE A 92 17.14 -10.01 16.16
C PHE A 92 17.54 -11.49 15.99
N LEU A 93 17.69 -11.96 14.75
CA LEU A 93 18.14 -13.33 14.45
C LEU A 93 19.59 -13.56 14.87
N ARG A 94 20.47 -12.56 14.68
CA ARG A 94 21.88 -12.62 15.06
C ARG A 94 22.07 -12.71 16.57
N GLU A 95 21.24 -12.00 17.34
CA GLU A 95 21.26 -12.04 18.80
C GLU A 95 20.75 -13.38 19.34
N LEU A 96 19.62 -13.88 18.82
CA LEU A 96 19.00 -15.10 19.32
C LEU A 96 19.68 -16.40 18.87
N LYS A 97 20.35 -16.39 17.71
CA LYS A 97 20.98 -17.57 17.09
C LYS A 97 20.10 -18.84 17.16
N PRO A 98 18.83 -18.78 16.73
CA PRO A 98 17.95 -19.94 16.80
C PRO A 98 18.42 -21.04 15.85
N ALA A 99 18.29 -22.31 16.26
CA ALA A 99 18.62 -23.46 15.41
C ALA A 99 17.63 -23.68 14.26
N HIS A 100 16.40 -23.18 14.41
CA HIS A 100 15.35 -23.25 13.40
C HIS A 100 14.61 -21.91 13.36
N VAL A 101 14.49 -21.33 12.17
CA VAL A 101 13.71 -20.11 11.93
C VAL A 101 12.49 -20.51 11.11
N VAL A 102 11.29 -20.25 11.64
CA VAL A 102 10.03 -20.44 10.90
C VAL A 102 9.42 -19.07 10.68
N THR A 103 9.38 -18.64 9.42
CA THR A 103 8.77 -17.38 9.03
C THR A 103 7.30 -17.60 8.63
N GLN A 104 6.38 -16.83 9.20
CA GLN A 104 4.99 -16.80 8.68
C GLN A 104 4.93 -15.88 7.47
N VAL A 105 4.44 -16.41 6.34
CA VAL A 105 4.31 -15.67 5.09
C VAL A 105 3.07 -14.78 5.15
N THR A 106 3.22 -13.55 5.66
CA THR A 106 2.26 -12.45 5.46
C THR A 106 2.75 -11.44 4.41
N ALA A 107 3.95 -11.64 3.88
CA ALA A 107 4.60 -10.77 2.90
C ALA A 107 4.57 -11.36 1.48
N GLU A 108 4.83 -10.51 0.49
CA GLU A 108 4.86 -10.88 -0.93
C GLU A 108 5.92 -11.97 -1.19
N VAL A 109 5.53 -13.05 -1.91
CA VAL A 109 6.35 -14.26 -2.11
C VAL A 109 7.71 -13.95 -2.76
N GLN A 110 7.79 -12.90 -3.58
CA GLN A 110 9.03 -12.48 -4.24
C GLN A 110 10.07 -11.92 -3.25
N ASN A 111 9.62 -11.11 -2.27
CA ASN A 111 10.52 -10.55 -1.25
C ASN A 111 11.02 -11.60 -0.27
N PHE A 112 10.27 -12.69 -0.12
CA PHE A 112 10.62 -13.81 0.74
C PHE A 112 11.86 -14.57 0.24
N GLY A 113 11.97 -14.79 -1.08
CA GLY A 113 13.12 -15.49 -1.65
C GLY A 113 14.45 -14.77 -1.39
N VAL A 114 14.46 -13.44 -1.53
CA VAL A 114 15.65 -12.62 -1.23
C VAL A 114 15.99 -12.68 0.25
N PHE A 115 14.99 -12.52 1.12
CA PHE A 115 15.16 -12.57 2.58
C PHE A 115 15.73 -13.91 3.07
N PHE A 116 15.28 -15.03 2.49
CA PHE A 116 15.77 -16.36 2.85
C PHE A 116 17.23 -16.57 2.46
N VAL A 117 17.60 -16.20 1.23
CA VAL A 117 18.97 -16.33 0.75
C VAL A 117 19.93 -15.49 1.60
N GLU A 118 19.52 -14.27 1.98
CA GLU A 118 20.34 -13.41 2.83
C GLU A 118 20.52 -13.97 4.25
N ILE A 119 19.47 -14.55 4.85
CA ILE A 119 19.59 -15.21 6.16
C ILE A 119 20.45 -16.48 6.07
N GLU A 120 20.28 -17.30 5.03
CA GLU A 120 21.11 -18.50 4.83
C GLU A 120 22.59 -18.12 4.70
N HIS A 121 22.91 -17.11 3.88
CA HIS A 121 24.27 -16.58 3.79
C HIS A 121 24.81 -16.07 5.14
N GLU A 122 24.00 -15.38 5.95
CA GLU A 122 24.42 -14.93 7.30
C GLU A 122 24.63 -16.08 8.29
N GLN A 123 23.91 -17.19 8.14
CA GLN A 123 24.13 -18.38 8.97
C GLN A 123 25.33 -19.22 8.48
N GLU A 124 25.58 -19.28 7.17
CA GLU A 124 26.73 -19.98 6.56
C GLU A 124 28.05 -19.20 6.67
N ALA A 125 28.00 -17.86 6.80
CA ALA A 125 29.18 -17.01 7.01
C ALA A 125 29.77 -17.09 8.44
N LYS A 126 29.32 -18.05 9.26
CA LYS A 126 29.91 -18.42 10.56
C LYS A 126 30.79 -19.65 10.44
#